data_AF-A0A3D0NCQ9-F1
#
_entry.id   AF-A0A3D0NCQ9-F1
#
_cell.length_a   1.000
_cell.length_b   1.000
_cell.length_c   1.000
_cell.angle_alpha   90.00
_cell.angle_beta   90.00
_cell.angle_gamma   90.00
#
_symmetry.space_group_name_H-M   'P 1'
#
loop_
_entity.id
_entity.type
_entity.pdbx_description
1 polymer ?
#
loop_
_entity_poly.entity_id
_entity_poly.type
_entity_poly.pdbx_seq_one_letter_code
_entity_poly.pdbx_strand_id
1 'polypeptide(L)'
;MLFWLLLLQGMRLAHWTTNFGWIALAGYLGLYLPLFIFTARTICHQLRLPLTYSAAIAWVCVEWVRGYVLSGFSIGSLSHSQVHQLWVLQIADLGGGFAVSFLLVLGGGSLYRLTQKWLSHGQQDVPWRPVLVEVVIFTVLVTGTFLYGQSQIS
;
A
#
# COMPACT_ATOMS: atom_id res chain seq x y z
N MET A 1 4.49 -0.34 -16.76
CA MET A 1 3.77 -1.04 -17.84
C MET A 1 4.33 -2.43 -18.13
N LEU A 2 5.66 -2.60 -18.31
CA LEU A 2 6.25 -3.92 -18.62
C LEU A 2 5.91 -5.03 -17.60
N PHE A 3 5.91 -4.70 -16.30
CA PHE A 3 5.53 -5.63 -15.23
C PHE A 3 4.11 -6.18 -15.38
N TRP A 4 3.13 -5.31 -15.66
CA TRP A 4 1.73 -5.72 -15.82
C TRP A 4 1.49 -6.53 -17.09
N LEU A 5 2.23 -6.24 -18.16
CA LEU A 5 2.20 -7.05 -19.39
C LEU A 5 2.65 -8.49 -19.10
N LEU A 6 3.78 -8.66 -18.40
CA LEU A 6 4.30 -9.99 -18.02
C LEU A 6 3.33 -10.74 -17.11
N LEU A 7 2.74 -10.05 -16.12
CA LEU A 7 1.82 -10.67 -15.16
C LEU A 7 0.53 -11.17 -15.84
N LEU A 8 0.02 -10.45 -16.84
CA LEU A 8 -1.21 -10.81 -17.56
C LEU A 8 -0.97 -11.70 -18.79
N GLN A 9 0.28 -12.12 -19.06
CA GLN A 9 0.62 -12.93 -20.24
C GLN A 9 -0.17 -14.25 -20.31
N GLY A 10 -0.57 -14.82 -19.17
CA GLY A 10 -1.40 -16.02 -19.09
C GLY A 10 -2.79 -15.87 -19.72
N MET A 11 -3.39 -14.67 -19.66
CA MET A 11 -4.71 -14.39 -20.26
C MET A 11 -4.66 -14.37 -21.80
N ARG A 12 -3.46 -14.20 -22.38
CA ARG A 12 -3.24 -14.19 -23.82
C ARG A 12 -3.51 -15.55 -24.48
N LEU A 13 -3.42 -16.65 -23.73
CA LEU A 13 -3.59 -18.01 -24.23
C LEU A 13 -5.05 -18.43 -24.43
N ALA A 14 -6.02 -17.67 -23.92
CA ALA A 14 -7.43 -18.06 -23.97
C ALA A 14 -8.06 -17.92 -25.37
N HIS A 15 -7.91 -16.76 -26.03
CA HIS A 15 -8.46 -16.50 -27.38
C HIS A 15 -7.73 -15.31 -28.05
N TRP A 16 -7.67 -15.27 -29.39
CA TRP A 16 -7.01 -14.21 -30.17
C TRP A 16 -7.54 -12.79 -29.91
N THR A 17 -8.85 -12.63 -29.69
CA THR A 17 -9.49 -11.34 -29.37
C THR A 17 -9.03 -10.77 -28.02
N THR A 18 -8.53 -11.63 -27.12
CA THR A 18 -8.06 -11.26 -25.78
C THR A 18 -6.75 -10.48 -25.81
N ASN A 19 -6.02 -10.47 -26.94
CA ASN A 19 -4.79 -9.67 -27.10
C ASN A 19 -5.04 -8.17 -26.93
N PHE A 20 -6.15 -7.67 -27.46
CA PHE A 20 -6.53 -6.25 -27.33
C PHE A 20 -6.92 -5.91 -25.89
N GLY A 21 -7.70 -6.80 -25.25
CA GLY A 21 -8.05 -6.68 -23.83
C GLY A 21 -6.82 -6.70 -22.92
N TRP A 22 -5.83 -7.54 -23.21
CA TRP A 22 -4.58 -7.66 -22.46
C TRP A 22 -3.77 -6.35 -22.47
N ILE A 23 -3.59 -5.72 -23.64
CA ILE A 23 -2.87 -4.44 -23.75
C ILE A 23 -3.66 -3.31 -23.09
N ALA A 24 -4.98 -3.24 -23.33
CA ALA A 24 -5.84 -2.24 -22.72
C ALA A 24 -5.83 -2.34 -21.19
N LEU A 25 -5.89 -3.55 -20.65
CA LEU A 25 -5.85 -3.83 -19.21
C LEU A 25 -4.46 -3.51 -18.62
N ALA A 26 -3.37 -3.90 -19.28
CA ALA A 26 -2.02 -3.53 -18.83
C ALA A 26 -1.77 -2.02 -18.87
N GLY A 27 -2.33 -1.33 -19.86
CA GLY A 27 -2.34 0.14 -19.95
C GLY A 27 -3.10 0.77 -18.78
N TYR A 28 -4.32 0.27 -18.53
CA TYR A 28 -5.16 0.65 -17.41
C TYR A 28 -4.47 0.44 -16.05
N LEU A 29 -3.91 -0.74 -15.76
CA LEU A 29 -3.15 -0.98 -14.52
C LEU A 29 -1.87 -0.15 -14.45
N GLY A 30 -1.24 0.13 -15.60
CA GLY A 30 -0.07 0.99 -15.70
C GLY A 30 -0.33 2.44 -15.26
N LEU A 31 -1.56 2.93 -15.41
CA LEU A 31 -1.98 4.29 -15.01
C LEU A 31 -2.16 4.44 -13.49
N TYR A 32 -2.35 3.35 -12.74
CA TYR A 32 -2.52 3.43 -11.29
C TYR A 32 -1.25 3.87 -10.55
N LEU A 33 -0.05 3.56 -11.09
CA LEU A 33 1.22 4.01 -10.52
C LEU A 33 1.43 5.54 -10.59
N PRO A 34 1.33 6.19 -11.76
CA PRO A 34 1.41 7.64 -11.83
C PRO A 34 0.26 8.31 -11.07
N LEU A 35 -0.94 7.70 -11.04
CA LEU A 35 -2.05 8.17 -10.21
C LEU A 35 -1.67 8.17 -8.72
N PHE A 36 -1.09 7.07 -8.22
CA PHE A 36 -0.59 6.98 -6.85
C PHE A 36 0.44 8.07 -6.53
N ILE A 37 1.42 8.28 -7.40
CA ILE A 37 2.44 9.32 -7.21
C ILE A 37 1.78 10.71 -7.18
N PHE A 38 0.83 10.97 -8.08
CA PHE A 38 0.11 12.24 -8.15
C PHE A 38 -0.72 12.50 -6.90
N THR A 39 -1.48 11.51 -6.43
CA THR A 39 -2.30 11.61 -5.23
C THR A 39 -1.42 11.77 -3.98
N ALA A 40 -0.37 10.97 -3.83
CA ALA A 40 0.57 11.08 -2.71
C ALA A 40 1.23 12.46 -2.65
N ARG A 41 1.62 13.00 -3.81
CA ARG A 41 2.24 14.33 -3.91
C ARG A 41 1.23 15.45 -3.62
N THR A 42 0.01 15.33 -4.13
CA THR A 42 -1.07 16.29 -3.85
C THR A 42 -1.41 16.31 -2.36
N ILE A 43 -1.55 15.15 -1.72
CA ILE A 43 -1.81 15.04 -0.28
C ILE A 43 -0.65 15.62 0.52
N CYS A 44 0.60 15.27 0.18
CA CYS A 44 1.77 15.81 0.86
C CYS A 44 1.85 17.34 0.78
N HIS A 45 1.53 17.92 -0.38
CA HIS A 45 1.63 19.35 -0.61
C HIS A 45 0.44 20.15 -0.02
N GLN A 46 -0.78 19.60 -0.11
CA GLN A 46 -1.98 20.27 0.38
C GLN A 46 -2.19 20.10 1.88
N LEU A 47 -1.97 18.90 2.41
CA LEU A 47 -2.20 18.58 3.84
C LEU A 47 -0.94 18.75 4.69
N ARG A 48 0.23 19.03 4.09
CA ARG A 48 1.54 19.15 4.76
C ARG A 48 1.85 17.96 5.69
N LEU A 49 1.27 16.80 5.38
CA LEU A 49 1.47 15.58 6.16
C LEU A 49 2.84 14.97 5.86
N PRO A 50 3.39 14.16 6.78
CA PRO A 50 4.58 13.39 6.51
C PRO A 50 4.37 12.51 5.28
N LEU A 51 5.41 12.39 4.46
CA LEU A 51 5.39 11.56 3.24
C LEU A 51 4.89 10.13 3.52
N THR A 52 5.20 9.58 4.69
CA THR A 52 4.76 8.24 5.13
C THR A 52 3.24 8.12 5.15
N TYR A 53 2.54 9.03 5.84
CA TYR A 53 1.08 9.02 5.91
C TYR A 53 0.45 9.38 4.55
N SER A 54 1.04 10.33 3.84
CA SER A 54 0.54 10.72 2.51
C SER A 54 0.60 9.56 1.52
N ALA A 55 1.68 8.79 1.54
CA ALA A 55 1.84 7.58 0.73
C ALA A 55 0.85 6.49 1.15
N ALA A 56 0.68 6.24 2.46
CA ALA A 56 -0.26 5.21 2.92
C ALA A 56 -1.71 5.54 2.55
N ILE A 57 -2.15 6.79 2.74
CA ILE A 57 -3.49 7.24 2.36
C ILE A 57 -3.67 7.16 0.84
N ALA A 58 -2.71 7.68 0.07
CA ALA A 58 -2.78 7.64 -1.39
C ALA A 58 -2.85 6.20 -1.92
N TRP A 59 -2.09 5.27 -1.32
CA TRP A 59 -2.08 3.87 -1.72
C TRP A 59 -3.46 3.24 -1.48
N VAL A 60 -4.06 3.45 -0.31
CA VAL A 60 -5.39 2.96 0.02
C VAL A 60 -6.44 3.51 -0.94
N CYS A 61 -6.43 4.83 -1.21
CA CYS A 61 -7.38 5.44 -2.14
C CYS A 61 -7.27 4.85 -3.55
N VAL A 62 -6.03 4.66 -4.04
CA VAL A 62 -5.77 4.06 -5.36
C VAL A 62 -6.20 2.60 -5.41
N GLU A 63 -5.94 1.83 -4.35
CA GLU A 63 -6.36 0.43 -4.24
C GLU A 63 -7.89 0.32 -4.16
N TRP A 64 -8.56 1.23 -3.47
CA TRP A 64 -10.02 1.30 -3.38
C TRP A 64 -10.65 1.64 -4.72
N VAL A 65 -10.14 2.66 -5.42
CA VAL A 65 -10.58 3.01 -6.78
C VAL A 65 -10.34 1.85 -7.76
N ARG A 66 -9.21 1.14 -7.64
CA ARG A 66 -8.92 -0.05 -8.45
C ARG A 66 -9.89 -1.19 -8.17
N GLY A 67 -10.34 -1.35 -6.92
CA GLY A 67 -11.32 -2.34 -6.50
C GLY A 67 -12.75 -2.06 -6.93
N TYR A 68 -13.08 -0.83 -7.34
CA TYR A 68 -14.44 -0.45 -7.76
C TYR A 68 -14.58 -0.17 -9.26
N VAL A 69 -13.54 0.33 -9.91
CA VAL A 69 -13.60 0.69 -11.34
C VAL A 69 -13.59 -0.58 -12.21
N LEU A 70 -14.46 -0.62 -13.23
CA LEU A 70 -14.57 -1.71 -14.21
C LEU A 70 -14.73 -3.09 -13.56
N SER A 71 -15.72 -3.24 -12.68
CA SER A 71 -16.04 -4.45 -11.89
C SER A 71 -15.02 -4.85 -10.83
N GLY A 72 -13.95 -4.07 -10.65
CA GLY A 72 -12.98 -4.25 -9.58
C GLY A 72 -11.88 -5.25 -9.93
N PHE A 73 -10.77 -4.77 -10.47
CA PHE A 73 -9.64 -5.62 -10.82
C PHE A 73 -8.53 -5.52 -9.77
N SER A 74 -8.71 -6.22 -8.64
CA SER A 74 -7.84 -6.16 -7.47
C SER A 74 -6.62 -7.10 -7.54
N ILE A 75 -6.25 -7.58 -8.75
CA ILE A 75 -5.08 -8.45 -8.93
C ILE A 75 -3.82 -7.73 -8.47
N GLY A 76 -3.06 -8.37 -7.55
CA GLY A 76 -1.82 -7.83 -7.02
C GLY A 76 -1.98 -6.86 -5.83
N SER A 77 -3.15 -6.83 -5.18
CA SER A 77 -3.34 -6.04 -3.96
C SER A 77 -2.41 -6.50 -2.83
N LEU A 78 -1.82 -5.53 -2.11
CA LEU A 78 -0.79 -5.81 -1.11
C LEU A 78 -1.33 -6.68 0.02
N SER A 79 -2.59 -6.44 0.39
CA SER A 79 -3.35 -7.22 1.36
C SER A 79 -3.48 -8.70 0.99
N HIS A 80 -3.70 -9.01 -0.30
CA HIS A 80 -3.79 -10.39 -0.78
C HIS A 80 -2.47 -11.16 -0.63
N SER A 81 -1.32 -10.48 -0.69
CA SER A 81 -0.02 -11.12 -0.46
C SER A 81 0.18 -11.56 0.99
N GLN A 82 -0.54 -10.95 1.93
CA GLN A 82 -0.39 -11.18 3.36
C GLN A 82 -1.53 -11.99 3.99
N VAL A 83 -2.44 -12.57 3.19
CA VAL A 83 -3.59 -13.36 3.68
C VAL A 83 -3.16 -14.58 4.49
N HIS A 84 -1.97 -15.12 4.23
CA HIS A 84 -1.42 -16.27 4.99
C HIS A 84 -0.87 -15.89 6.37
N GLN A 85 -0.71 -14.61 6.68
CA GLN A 85 -0.20 -14.17 7.97
C GLN A 85 -1.40 -13.93 8.90
N LEU A 86 -1.66 -14.88 9.81
CA LEU A 86 -2.78 -14.81 10.77
C LEU A 86 -2.86 -13.47 11.55
N TRP A 87 -1.71 -12.88 11.86
CA TRP A 87 -1.60 -11.55 12.49
C TRP A 87 -2.20 -10.41 11.67
N VAL A 88 -2.15 -10.54 10.35
CA VAL A 88 -2.66 -9.55 9.39
C VAL A 88 -4.16 -9.72 9.17
N LEU A 89 -4.68 -10.93 9.35
CA LEU A 89 -6.11 -11.23 9.25
C LEU A 89 -6.91 -10.56 10.40
N GLN A 90 -6.34 -10.46 11.60
CA GLN A 90 -6.97 -9.77 12.74
C GLN A 90 -7.15 -8.26 12.51
N ILE A 91 -6.24 -7.64 11.76
CA ILE A 91 -6.36 -6.23 11.33
C ILE A 91 -7.50 -6.06 10.33
N ALA A 92 -7.78 -7.08 9.51
CA ALA A 92 -8.84 -7.03 8.52
C ALA A 92 -10.25 -6.94 9.16
N ASP A 93 -10.43 -7.32 10.42
CA ASP A 93 -11.72 -7.17 11.12
C ASP A 93 -12.08 -5.70 11.40
N LEU A 94 -11.10 -4.79 11.49
CA LEU A 94 -11.34 -3.37 11.76
C LEU A 94 -11.68 -2.55 10.49
N GLY A 95 -11.16 -2.96 9.33
CA GLY A 95 -11.27 -2.16 8.10
C GLY A 95 -10.97 -2.90 6.80
N GLY A 96 -11.05 -4.23 6.82
CA GLY A 96 -10.78 -5.11 5.69
C GLY A 96 -9.33 -5.10 5.22
N GLY A 97 -9.10 -5.61 4.01
CA GLY A 97 -7.77 -5.63 3.38
C GLY A 97 -7.16 -4.25 3.15
N PHE A 98 -7.96 -3.18 3.11
CA PHE A 98 -7.44 -1.82 2.95
C PHE A 98 -6.71 -1.30 4.19
N ALA A 99 -7.16 -1.66 5.39
CA ALA A 99 -6.47 -1.34 6.64
C ALA A 99 -5.12 -2.04 6.75
N VAL A 100 -5.04 -3.28 6.26
CA VAL A 100 -3.79 -4.04 6.13
C VAL A 100 -2.82 -3.33 5.18
N SER A 101 -3.27 -2.99 3.98
CA SER A 101 -2.44 -2.28 2.99
C SER A 101 -1.94 -0.93 3.52
N PHE A 102 -2.77 -0.21 4.28
CA PHE A 102 -2.38 1.03 4.95
C PHE A 102 -1.22 0.83 5.93
N LEU A 103 -1.34 -0.15 6.84
CA LEU A 103 -0.31 -0.43 7.85
C LEU A 103 1.00 -0.93 7.22
N LEU A 104 0.93 -1.74 6.16
CA LEU A 104 2.12 -2.20 5.45
C LEU A 104 2.89 -1.03 4.81
N VAL A 105 2.17 -0.10 4.17
CA VAL A 105 2.81 1.09 3.55
C VAL A 105 3.34 2.05 4.61
N LEU A 106 2.62 2.22 5.74
CA LEU A 106 3.13 2.98 6.88
C LEU A 106 4.42 2.37 7.45
N GLY A 107 4.41 1.06 7.75
CA GLY A 107 5.57 0.35 8.29
C GLY A 107 6.77 0.42 7.35
N GLY A 108 6.54 0.21 6.04
CA GLY A 108 7.58 0.37 5.01
C GLY A 108 8.14 1.78 4.93
N GLY A 109 7.30 2.81 5.01
CA GLY A 109 7.74 4.21 5.01
C GLY A 109 8.49 4.62 6.28
N SER A 110 8.09 4.12 7.45
CA SER A 110 8.84 4.31 8.70
C SER A 110 10.20 3.62 8.65
N LEU A 111 10.28 2.40 8.11
CA LEU A 111 11.54 1.70 7.89
C LEU A 111 12.43 2.43 6.88
N TYR A 112 11.85 2.96 5.79
CA TYR A 112 12.58 3.77 4.82
C TYR A 112 13.19 5.03 5.47
N ARG A 113 12.45 5.73 6.32
CA ARG A 113 13.01 6.88 7.06
C ARG A 113 14.11 6.48 8.04
N LEU A 114 13.96 5.32 8.68
CA LEU A 114 14.97 4.77 9.57
C LEU A 114 16.27 4.43 8.81
N THR A 115 16.16 3.74 7.66
CA THR A 115 17.30 3.34 6.83
C THR A 115 17.93 4.52 6.10
N GLN A 116 17.13 5.46 5.59
CA GLN A 116 17.63 6.68 4.97
C GLN A 116 18.46 7.49 5.96
N LYS A 117 18.05 7.53 7.23
CA LYS A 117 18.84 8.15 8.30
C LYS A 117 20.10 7.38 8.66
N TRP A 118 20.02 6.05 8.67
CA TRP A 118 21.15 5.17 8.96
C TRP A 118 22.24 5.27 7.88
N LEU A 119 21.83 5.35 6.61
CA LEU A 119 22.70 5.53 5.45
C LEU A 119 23.14 7.00 5.27
N SER A 120 22.29 7.97 5.57
CA SER A 120 22.60 9.40 5.40
C SER A 120 23.23 9.97 6.67
N HIS A 121 24.45 9.52 6.98
CA HIS A 121 25.20 9.95 8.16
C HIS A 121 25.67 11.42 8.13
N GLY A 122 25.24 12.27 7.17
CA GLY A 122 25.81 13.62 7.10
C GLY A 122 25.26 14.63 6.09
N GLN A 123 23.98 14.65 5.71
CA GLN A 123 23.52 15.74 4.81
C GLN A 123 22.07 16.20 4.87
N GLN A 124 21.16 15.53 5.60
CA GLN A 124 19.81 16.04 5.81
C GLN A 124 19.37 15.83 7.27
N ASP A 125 19.22 16.93 8.00
CA ASP A 125 18.71 16.95 9.38
C ASP A 125 17.23 16.57 9.41
N VAL A 126 16.94 15.27 9.29
CA VAL A 126 15.61 14.74 9.55
C VAL A 126 15.43 14.66 11.07
N PRO A 127 14.56 15.48 11.69
CA PRO A 127 14.42 15.53 13.14
C PRO A 127 14.01 14.16 13.70
N TRP A 128 14.63 13.75 14.81
CA TRP A 128 14.36 12.45 15.46
C TRP A 128 12.94 12.34 16.02
N ARG A 129 12.34 13.47 16.40
CA ARG A 129 11.00 13.53 17.03
C ARG A 129 9.90 12.92 16.14
N PRO A 130 9.71 13.34 14.87
CA PRO A 130 8.66 12.74 14.03
C PRO A 130 8.93 11.27 13.67
N VAL A 131 10.19 10.84 13.57
CA VAL A 131 10.51 9.43 13.31
C VAL A 131 10.12 8.56 14.51
N LEU A 132 10.46 8.99 15.73
CA LEU A 132 10.05 8.29 16.95
C LEU A 132 8.54 8.28 17.12
N VAL A 133 7.86 9.40 16.83
CA VAL A 133 6.39 9.47 16.89
C VAL A 133 5.75 8.53 15.86
N GLU A 134 6.25 8.46 14.62
CA GLU A 134 5.76 7.51 13.61
C GLU A 134 5.96 6.06 14.04
N VAL A 135 7.14 5.72 14.57
CA VAL A 135 7.44 4.36 15.04
C VAL A 135 6.58 4.00 16.25
N VAL A 136 6.41 4.91 17.20
CA VAL A 136 5.55 4.68 18.38
C VAL A 136 4.09 4.53 17.96
N ILE A 137 3.57 5.39 17.09
CA ILE A 137 2.20 5.28 16.58
C ILE A 137 2.01 3.95 15.85
N PHE A 138 2.94 3.55 14.98
CA PHE A 138 2.90 2.27 14.31
C PHE A 138 2.89 1.10 15.30
N THR A 139 3.78 1.14 16.30
CA THR A 139 3.89 0.11 17.33
C THR A 139 2.63 0.02 18.19
N VAL A 140 2.05 1.17 18.58
CA VAL A 140 0.80 1.24 19.35
C VAL A 140 -0.37 0.70 18.52
N LEU A 141 -0.47 1.05 17.24
CA LEU A 141 -1.53 0.54 16.36
C LEU A 141 -1.42 -0.98 16.16
N VAL A 142 -0.21 -1.49 15.94
CA VAL A 142 0.03 -2.93 15.79
C VAL A 142 -0.29 -3.67 17.10
N THR A 143 0.21 -3.17 18.24
CA THR A 143 0.00 -3.80 19.55
C THR A 143 -1.47 -3.74 19.96
N GLY A 144 -2.14 -2.61 19.73
CA GLY A 144 -3.57 -2.47 19.99
C GLY A 144 -4.41 -3.42 19.16
N THR A 145 -4.06 -3.62 17.90
CA THR A 145 -4.78 -4.57 17.03
C THR A 145 -4.52 -6.02 17.42
N PHE A 146 -3.29 -6.34 17.84
CA PHE A 146 -2.91 -7.66 18.34
C PHE A 146 -3.66 -8.02 19.63
N LEU A 147 -3.74 -7.08 20.58
CA LEU A 147 -4.47 -7.25 21.84
C LEU A 147 -5.97 -7.44 21.59
N TYR A 148 -6.54 -6.65 20.67
CA TYR A 148 -7.94 -6.82 20.25
C TYR A 148 -8.17 -8.21 19.64
N GLY A 149 -7.30 -8.64 18.72
CA GLY A 149 -7.37 -9.97 18.12
C GLY A 149 -7.25 -11.12 19.13
N GLN A 150 -6.41 -10.97 20.16
CA GLN A 150 -6.36 -11.96 21.26
C GLN A 150 -7.65 -11.98 22.10
N SER A 151 -8.23 -10.82 22.40
CA SER A 151 -9.47 -10.73 23.19
C SER A 151 -10.69 -11.31 22.50
N GLN A 152 -10.67 -11.45 21.17
CA GLN A 152 -11.78 -12.01 20.40
C GLN A 152 -11.66 -13.54 20.19
N ILE A 153 -10.49 -14.13 20.46
CA ILE A 153 -10.22 -15.56 20.30
C ILE A 153 -10.34 -16.32 21.65
N SER A 154 -10.27 -15.63 22.79
CA SER A 154 -10.56 -16.21 24.13
C SER A 154 -12.04 -16.14 24.47
#